data_AF-A0A940FHX2-F1
#
_entry.id   AF-A0A940FHX2-F1
#
_cell.length_a   1.000
_cell.length_b   1.000
_cell.length_c   1.000
_cell.angle_alpha   90.00
_cell.angle_beta   90.00
_cell.angle_gamma   90.00
#
_symmetry.space_group_name_H-M   'P 1'
#
loop_
_entity.id
_entity.type
_entity.pdbx_description
1 polymer ?
#
loop_
_entity_poly.entity_id
_entity_poly.type
_entity_poly.pdbx_seq_one_letter_code
_entity_poly.pdbx_strand_id
1 'polypeptide(L)'
;MVYKQVLLTVSFFFFIFFISAQEMDNYDKSWKKIDELIAKSGLVKSALTEVNSIYARAKKENNEAQLIKALIYKISINEEIAEQSKYENIGLLEKEIETAKEPARSILNSIAAGYYWNYLQQNRWKFYNRTNTVNFKKEDIATWSLD
;
A
#
# COMPACT_ATOMS: atom_id res chain seq x y z
N MET A 1 12.56 37.46 -39.91
CA MET A 1 12.12 36.06 -39.70
C MET A 1 12.85 35.39 -38.54
N VAL A 2 14.17 35.56 -38.42
CA VAL A 2 15.04 34.99 -37.37
C VAL A 2 14.64 35.41 -35.94
N TYR A 3 14.29 36.67 -35.72
CA TYR A 3 13.91 37.18 -34.39
C TYR A 3 12.67 36.49 -33.79
N LYS A 4 11.71 36.09 -34.63
CA LYS A 4 10.47 35.41 -34.20
C LYS A 4 10.74 33.95 -33.79
N GLN A 5 11.74 33.31 -34.40
CA GLN A 5 12.17 31.95 -34.06
C GLN A 5 12.98 31.91 -32.76
N VAL A 6 13.84 32.91 -32.53
CA VAL A 6 14.59 33.06 -31.27
C VAL A 6 13.66 33.36 -30.10
N LEU A 7 12.61 34.16 -30.31
CA LEU A 7 11.64 34.49 -29.26
C LEU A 7 10.78 33.26 -28.85
N LEU A 8 10.44 32.39 -29.82
CA LEU A 8 9.72 31.14 -29.56
C LEU A 8 10.55 30.09 -28.80
N THR A 9 11.84 29.97 -29.10
CA THR A 9 12.73 29.02 -28.40
C THR A 9 13.03 29.44 -26.96
N VAL A 10 13.14 30.75 -26.71
CA VAL A 10 13.30 31.30 -25.35
C VAL A 10 12.03 31.08 -24.51
N SER A 11 10.83 31.26 -25.08
CA SER A 11 9.57 30.94 -24.39
C SER A 11 9.42 29.44 -24.09
N PHE A 12 9.90 28.56 -24.97
CA PHE A 12 9.87 27.11 -24.73
C PHE A 12 10.80 26.70 -23.57
N PHE A 13 12.00 27.30 -23.49
CA PHE A 13 12.92 27.08 -22.36
C PHE A 13 12.34 27.58 -21.03
N PHE A 14 11.64 28.72 -21.02
CA PHE A 14 10.96 29.23 -19.82
C PHE A 14 9.82 28.30 -19.35
N PHE A 15 9.13 27.65 -20.28
CA PHE A 15 8.06 26.70 -19.96
C PHE A 15 8.58 25.42 -19.28
N ILE A 16 9.78 24.94 -19.66
CA ILE A 16 10.41 23.75 -19.06
C ILE A 16 10.81 24.02 -17.59
N PHE A 17 11.26 25.24 -17.27
CA PHE A 17 11.56 25.63 -15.88
C PHE A 17 10.32 25.67 -14.98
N PHE A 18 9.14 26.04 -15.51
CA PHE A 18 7.89 26.00 -14.76
C PHE A 18 7.40 24.57 -14.46
N ILE A 19 7.65 23.61 -15.37
CA ILE A 19 7.30 22.19 -15.13
C ILE A 19 8.14 21.62 -13.97
N SER A 20 9.39 22.04 -13.82
CA SER A 20 10.28 21.59 -12.74
C SER A 20 10.06 22.30 -11.40
N ALA A 21 9.18 23.30 -11.33
CA ALA A 21 8.89 24.09 -10.13
C ALA A 21 7.57 23.68 -9.43
N GLN A 22 6.92 22.60 -9.88
CA GLN A 22 5.84 21.99 -9.10
C GLN A 22 6.48 21.41 -7.84
N GLU A 23 6.19 21.99 -6.67
CA GLU A 23 6.47 21.34 -5.39
C GLU A 23 5.93 19.91 -5.47
N MET A 24 6.82 18.91 -5.44
CA MET A 24 6.45 17.59 -4.97
C MET A 24 5.99 17.80 -3.52
N ASP A 25 4.69 18.05 -3.34
CA ASP A 25 4.10 18.18 -2.01
C ASP A 25 4.46 16.92 -1.24
N ASN A 26 5.41 17.09 -0.33
CA ASN A 26 6.10 16.01 0.30
C ASN A 26 5.13 15.35 1.29
N TYR A 27 4.88 14.06 1.10
CA TYR A 27 4.01 13.23 1.94
C TYR A 27 4.30 13.38 3.45
N ASP A 28 5.46 13.91 3.82
CA ASP A 28 5.85 14.35 5.16
C ASP A 28 4.73 14.99 5.99
N LYS A 29 3.96 15.94 5.42
CA LYS A 29 2.86 16.57 6.20
C LYS A 29 1.78 15.56 6.57
N SER A 30 1.39 14.71 5.62
CA SER A 30 0.41 13.64 5.84
C SER A 30 0.93 12.57 6.80
N TRP A 31 2.21 12.19 6.70
CA TRP A 31 2.84 11.24 7.62
C TRP A 31 2.95 11.78 9.04
N LYS A 32 3.38 13.03 9.22
CA LYS A 32 3.38 13.68 10.54
C LYS A 32 1.99 13.69 11.16
N LYS A 33 0.96 13.98 10.37
CA LYS A 33 -0.43 13.92 10.84
C LYS A 33 -0.84 12.51 11.26
N ILE A 34 -0.46 11.48 10.50
CA ILE A 34 -0.71 10.09 10.86
C ILE A 34 -0.01 9.74 12.18
N ASP A 35 1.26 10.10 12.34
CA ASP A 35 2.03 9.84 13.55
C ASP A 35 1.40 10.53 14.77
N GLU A 36 0.95 11.77 14.64
CA GLU A 36 0.22 12.49 15.69
C GLU A 36 -1.13 11.84 16.03
N LEU A 37 -1.84 11.30 15.04
CA LEU A 37 -3.11 10.61 15.24
C LEU A 37 -2.91 9.25 15.92
N ILE A 38 -1.86 8.51 15.58
CA ILE A 38 -1.53 7.23 16.24
C ILE A 38 -1.05 7.47 17.67
N ALA A 39 -0.23 8.50 17.90
CA ALA A 39 0.27 8.84 19.23
C ALA A 39 -0.83 9.29 20.21
N LYS A 40 -1.95 9.81 19.69
CA LYS A 40 -3.13 10.16 20.49
C LYS A 40 -4.02 8.93 20.63
N SER A 41 -3.96 8.30 21.81
CA SER A 41 -4.75 7.10 22.15
C SER A 41 -6.20 7.21 21.66
N GLY A 42 -6.62 6.29 20.80
CA GLY A 42 -8.00 6.17 20.31
C GLY A 42 -8.33 6.83 18.97
N LEU A 43 -7.41 7.51 18.29
CA LEU A 43 -7.65 8.12 16.96
C LEU A 43 -7.18 7.27 15.77
N VAL A 44 -7.02 5.97 15.98
CA VAL A 44 -6.54 5.01 14.98
C VAL A 44 -7.41 4.99 13.71
N LYS A 45 -8.73 5.17 13.83
CA LYS A 45 -9.64 5.29 12.67
C LYS A 45 -9.41 6.56 11.84
N SER A 46 -9.07 7.67 12.50
CA SER A 46 -8.71 8.91 11.82
C SER A 46 -7.36 8.74 11.11
N ALA A 47 -6.40 8.04 11.73
CA ALA A 47 -5.13 7.69 11.09
C ALA A 47 -5.36 6.83 9.83
N LEU A 48 -6.26 5.84 9.90
CA LEU A 48 -6.63 5.01 8.74
C LEU A 48 -7.18 5.84 7.59
N THR A 49 -7.96 6.88 7.89
CA THR A 49 -8.52 7.78 6.87
C THR A 49 -7.40 8.53 6.14
N GLU A 50 -6.41 9.04 6.86
CA GLU A 50 -5.27 9.71 6.24
C GLU A 50 -4.34 8.75 5.49
N VAL A 51 -4.13 7.53 6.00
CA VAL A 51 -3.39 6.49 5.29
C VAL A 51 -4.09 6.14 3.97
N ASN A 52 -5.42 6.02 3.95
CA ASN A 52 -6.17 5.77 2.73
C ASN A 52 -6.05 6.92 1.71
N SER A 53 -6.00 8.17 2.20
CA SER A 53 -5.76 9.35 1.36
C SER A 53 -4.37 9.30 0.70
N ILE A 54 -3.32 9.01 1.49
CA ILE A 54 -1.97 8.79 0.98
C ILE A 54 -1.94 7.67 -0.05
N TYR A 55 -2.56 6.52 0.24
CA TYR A 55 -2.57 5.38 -0.66
C TYR A 55 -3.23 5.74 -2.02
N ALA A 56 -4.38 6.40 -2.01
CA ALA A 56 -5.07 6.82 -3.24
C ALA A 56 -4.23 7.83 -4.04
N ARG A 57 -3.60 8.78 -3.35
CA ARG A 57 -2.70 9.77 -3.96
C ARG A 57 -1.47 9.11 -4.58
N ALA A 58 -0.80 8.23 -3.83
CA ALA A 58 0.39 7.52 -4.28
C ALA A 58 0.11 6.66 -5.51
N LYS A 59 -1.08 6.03 -5.58
CA LYS A 59 -1.51 5.27 -6.75
C LYS A 59 -1.73 6.18 -7.98
N LYS A 60 -2.33 7.35 -7.80
CA LYS A 60 -2.51 8.35 -8.87
C LYS A 60 -1.19 8.92 -9.38
N GLU A 61 -0.24 9.13 -8.47
CA GLU A 61 1.08 9.69 -8.77
C GLU A 61 2.10 8.63 -9.24
N ASN A 62 1.72 7.34 -9.26
CA ASN A 62 2.63 6.21 -9.49
C ASN A 62 3.84 6.21 -8.53
N ASN A 63 3.65 6.65 -7.29
CA ASN A 63 4.67 6.65 -6.26
C ASN A 63 4.66 5.32 -5.49
N GLU A 64 5.37 4.32 -6.02
CA GLU A 64 5.39 2.96 -5.47
C GLU A 64 5.88 2.89 -4.02
N ALA A 65 6.87 3.71 -3.66
CA ALA A 65 7.40 3.73 -2.30
C ALA A 65 6.35 4.17 -1.27
N GLN A 66 5.63 5.26 -1.57
CA GLN A 66 4.56 5.76 -0.70
C GLN A 66 3.35 4.83 -0.69
N LEU A 67 3.06 4.19 -1.83
CA LEU A 67 1.98 3.22 -1.94
C LEU A 67 2.25 2.00 -1.04
N ILE A 68 3.44 1.41 -1.11
CA ILE A 68 3.84 0.27 -0.26
C ILE A 68 3.78 0.68 1.22
N LYS A 69 4.34 1.84 1.57
CA LYS A 69 4.33 2.34 2.95
C LYS A 69 2.90 2.51 3.48
N ALA A 70 2.01 3.11 2.69
CA ALA A 70 0.61 3.28 3.06
C ALA A 70 -0.13 1.94 3.20
N LEU A 71 0.14 0.98 2.32
CA LEU A 71 -0.45 -0.35 2.41
C LEU A 71 -0.05 -1.08 3.69
N ILE A 72 1.22 -1.01 4.09
CA ILE A 72 1.71 -1.59 5.35
C ILE A 72 1.01 -0.93 6.55
N TYR A 73 0.98 0.41 6.62
CA TYR A 73 0.30 1.12 7.70
C TYR A 73 -1.19 0.78 7.78
N LYS A 74 -1.85 0.67 6.63
CA LYS A 74 -3.27 0.29 6.55
C LYS A 74 -3.50 -1.08 7.18
N ILE A 75 -2.66 -2.06 6.82
CA ILE A 75 -2.75 -3.42 7.36
C ILE A 75 -2.50 -3.41 8.88
N SER A 76 -1.45 -2.73 9.35
CA SER A 76 -1.15 -2.65 10.79
C SER A 76 -2.29 -2.02 11.58
N ILE A 77 -2.89 -0.94 11.07
CA ILE A 77 -4.04 -0.30 11.70
C ILE A 77 -5.25 -1.24 11.70
N ASN A 78 -5.52 -1.95 10.59
CA ASN A 78 -6.61 -2.91 10.50
C ASN A 78 -6.49 -4.04 11.53
N GLU A 79 -5.27 -4.50 11.80
CA GLU A 79 -5.00 -5.52 12.83
C GLU A 79 -5.27 -4.99 14.25
N GLU A 80 -5.04 -3.70 14.50
CA GLU A 80 -5.27 -3.06 15.81
C GLU A 80 -6.75 -2.81 16.08
N ILE A 81 -7.50 -2.34 15.08
CA ILE A 81 -8.92 -1.96 15.27
C ILE A 81 -9.86 -3.17 15.40
N ALA A 82 -9.38 -4.40 15.22
CA ALA A 82 -10.14 -5.67 15.31
C ALA A 82 -11.45 -5.72 14.48
N GLU A 83 -11.70 -4.73 13.63
CA GLU A 83 -12.90 -4.61 12.78
C GLU A 83 -12.76 -5.42 11.49
N GLN A 84 -11.54 -5.72 11.06
CA GLN A 84 -11.26 -6.52 9.87
C GLN A 84 -10.52 -7.81 10.25
N SER A 85 -10.92 -8.92 9.63
CA SER A 85 -10.22 -10.18 9.86
C SER A 85 -8.80 -10.12 9.28
N LYS A 86 -7.83 -10.78 9.93
CA LYS A 86 -6.46 -10.99 9.39
C LYS A 86 -6.48 -11.50 7.92
N TYR A 87 -7.55 -12.18 7.52
CA TYR A 87 -7.80 -12.66 6.16
C TYR A 87 -7.95 -11.53 5.13
N GLU A 88 -8.62 -10.44 5.49
CA GLU A 88 -8.87 -9.32 4.58
C GLU A 88 -7.57 -8.58 4.23
N ASN A 89 -6.60 -8.58 5.15
CA ASN A 89 -5.31 -7.91 4.96
C ASN A 89 -4.43 -8.61 3.92
N ILE A 90 -4.43 -9.94 3.87
CA ILE A 90 -3.71 -10.69 2.83
C ILE A 90 -4.34 -10.42 1.46
N GLY A 91 -5.67 -10.42 1.38
CA GLY A 91 -6.38 -10.08 0.13
C GLY A 91 -6.07 -8.67 -0.38
N LEU A 92 -5.84 -7.70 0.51
CA LEU A 92 -5.39 -6.35 0.12
C LEU A 92 -4.00 -6.38 -0.54
N LEU A 93 -3.07 -7.18 -0.01
CA LEU A 93 -1.73 -7.34 -0.60
C LEU A 93 -1.81 -8.03 -1.97
N GLU A 94 -2.55 -9.14 -2.07
CA GLU A 94 -2.71 -9.89 -3.32
C GLU A 94 -3.28 -9.00 -4.43
N LYS A 95 -4.32 -8.22 -4.13
CA LYS A 95 -4.92 -7.28 -5.08
C LYS A 95 -3.92 -6.23 -5.57
N GLU A 96 -3.04 -5.75 -4.70
CA GLU A 96 -2.01 -4.79 -5.12
C GLU A 96 -0.94 -5.45 -5.99
N ILE A 97 -0.51 -6.67 -5.63
CA ILE A 97 0.48 -7.47 -6.37
C ILE A 97 0.06 -7.69 -7.83
N GLU A 98 -1.24 -7.93 -8.09
CA GLU A 98 -1.77 -8.13 -9.44
C GLU A 98 -1.47 -6.96 -10.39
N THR A 99 -1.40 -5.74 -9.86
CA THR A 99 -1.22 -4.52 -10.65
C THR A 99 0.17 -3.89 -10.50
N ALA A 100 0.98 -4.38 -9.55
CA ALA A 100 2.30 -3.85 -9.27
C ALA A 100 3.33 -4.23 -10.35
N LYS A 101 4.25 -3.30 -10.63
CA LYS A 101 5.42 -3.54 -11.50
C LYS A 101 6.64 -3.87 -10.64
N GLU A 102 7.68 -4.40 -11.27
CA GLU A 102 8.96 -4.57 -10.57
C GLU A 102 9.64 -3.21 -10.37
N PRO A 103 10.30 -2.97 -9.22
CA PRO A 103 10.60 -3.93 -8.15
C PRO A 103 9.52 -4.04 -7.05
N ALA A 104 8.49 -3.17 -7.06
CA ALA A 104 7.45 -3.15 -6.05
C ALA A 104 6.72 -4.50 -5.90
N ARG A 105 6.47 -5.19 -7.02
CA ARG A 105 5.84 -6.52 -7.03
C ARG A 105 6.63 -7.54 -6.23
N SER A 106 7.96 -7.60 -6.38
CA SER A 106 8.81 -8.51 -5.58
C SER A 106 8.75 -8.19 -4.09
N ILE A 107 8.77 -6.89 -3.73
CA ILE A 107 8.68 -6.45 -2.34
C ILE A 107 7.33 -6.85 -1.74
N LEU A 108 6.22 -6.59 -2.44
CA LEU A 108 4.88 -6.95 -2.00
C LEU A 108 4.70 -8.46 -1.86
N ASN A 109 5.25 -9.26 -2.78
CA ASN A 109 5.27 -10.73 -2.65
C ASN A 109 6.02 -11.19 -1.39
N SER A 110 7.17 -10.58 -1.09
CA SER A 110 7.92 -10.90 0.13
C SER A 110 7.13 -10.56 1.39
N ILE A 111 6.41 -9.44 1.38
CA ILE A 111 5.54 -9.04 2.50
C ILE A 111 4.38 -10.04 2.64
N ALA A 112 3.67 -10.35 1.55
CA ALA A 112 2.57 -11.32 1.54
C ALA A 112 3.01 -12.69 2.03
N ALA A 113 4.17 -13.19 1.58
CA ALA A 113 4.75 -14.44 2.07
C ALA A 113 4.96 -14.44 3.60
N GLY A 114 5.42 -13.31 4.15
CA GLY A 114 5.53 -13.12 5.60
C GLY A 114 4.18 -13.23 6.32
N TYR A 115 3.12 -12.66 5.76
CA TYR A 115 1.76 -12.78 6.31
C TYR A 115 1.23 -14.22 6.24
N TYR A 116 1.41 -14.92 5.12
CA TYR A 116 1.05 -16.35 5.00
C TYR A 116 1.81 -17.21 6.00
N TRP A 117 3.11 -16.97 6.15
CA TRP A 117 3.94 -17.70 7.10
C TRP A 117 3.46 -17.49 8.54
N ASN A 118 3.21 -16.24 8.93
CA ASN A 118 2.67 -15.92 10.25
C ASN A 118 1.30 -16.59 10.48
N TYR A 119 0.44 -16.61 9.47
CA TYR A 119 -0.85 -17.29 9.54
C TYR A 119 -0.68 -18.80 9.79
N LEU A 120 0.19 -19.45 9.02
CA LEU A 120 0.52 -20.86 9.17
C LEU A 120 1.04 -21.16 10.58
N GLN A 121 1.98 -20.36 11.10
CA GLN A 121 2.54 -20.59 12.44
C GLN A 121 1.46 -20.43 13.53
N GLN A 122 0.59 -19.43 13.43
CA GLN A 122 -0.49 -19.18 14.40
C GLN A 122 -1.58 -20.27 14.38
N ASN A 123 -1.79 -20.93 13.23
CA ASN A 123 -2.85 -21.92 13.04
C ASN A 123 -2.31 -23.35 12.85
N ARG A 124 -1.02 -23.57 13.11
CA ARG A 124 -0.32 -24.84 12.88
C ARG A 124 -1.05 -26.05 13.47
N TRP A 125 -1.58 -25.89 14.68
CA TRP A 125 -2.37 -26.92 15.37
C TRP A 125 -3.68 -27.28 14.66
N LYS A 126 -4.32 -26.32 13.97
CA LYS A 126 -5.55 -26.57 13.18
C LYS A 126 -5.22 -27.38 11.94
N PHE A 127 -4.09 -27.10 11.31
CA PHE A 127 -3.66 -27.82 10.11
C PHE A 127 -3.31 -29.29 10.41
N TYR A 128 -2.72 -29.58 11.57
CA TYR A 128 -2.44 -30.97 11.97
C TYR A 128 -3.68 -31.84 12.18
N ASN A 129 -4.84 -31.22 12.48
CA ASN A 129 -6.09 -31.93 12.74
C ASN A 129 -7.05 -31.92 11.53
N ARG A 130 -6.63 -31.42 10.36
CA ARG A 130 -7.45 -31.38 9.15
C ARG A 130 -7.21 -32.62 8.28
N THR A 131 -8.27 -33.32 7.91
CA THR A 131 -8.25 -34.53 7.07
C THR A 131 -8.60 -34.23 5.59
N ASN A 132 -7.94 -33.25 4.98
CA ASN A 132 -8.21 -32.64 3.65
C ASN A 132 -9.25 -31.50 3.64
N THR A 133 -9.10 -30.59 2.67
CA THR A 133 -9.93 -29.39 2.51
C THR A 133 -11.34 -29.73 2.04
N VAL A 134 -12.32 -29.56 2.94
CA VAL A 134 -13.74 -29.57 2.59
C VAL A 134 -14.17 -28.12 2.39
N ASN A 135 -14.62 -27.77 1.18
CA ASN A 135 -15.03 -26.41 0.76
C ASN A 135 -13.87 -25.38 0.58
N PHE A 136 -12.86 -25.73 -0.22
CA PHE A 136 -11.78 -24.81 -0.61
C PHE A 136 -12.31 -23.52 -1.25
N LYS A 137 -11.81 -22.38 -0.77
CA LYS A 137 -11.99 -21.04 -1.34
C LYS A 137 -10.63 -20.37 -1.42
N LYS A 138 -10.23 -19.93 -2.61
CA LYS A 138 -8.92 -19.31 -2.82
C LYS A 138 -8.77 -18.04 -1.99
N GLU A 139 -9.84 -17.27 -1.83
CA GLU A 139 -9.81 -15.99 -1.13
C GLU A 139 -9.85 -16.12 0.40
N ASP A 140 -10.08 -17.34 0.91
CA ASP A 140 -10.16 -17.63 2.34
C ASP A 140 -9.10 -18.66 2.75
N ILE A 141 -7.97 -18.16 3.23
CA ILE A 141 -6.84 -18.98 3.72
C ILE A 141 -7.24 -19.92 4.87
N ALA A 142 -8.35 -19.66 5.57
CA ALA A 142 -8.86 -20.57 6.58
C ALA A 142 -9.43 -21.85 5.96
N THR A 143 -9.68 -21.88 4.65
CA THR A 143 -10.15 -23.09 3.95
C THR A 143 -9.02 -23.90 3.33
N TRP A 144 -7.75 -23.49 3.47
CA TRP A 144 -6.61 -24.15 2.81
C TRP A 144 -6.08 -25.36 3.61
N SER A 145 -5.44 -26.30 2.91
CA SER A 145 -4.63 -27.42 3.45
C SER A 145 -3.14 -27.08 3.40
N LEU A 146 -2.31 -27.95 3.99
CA LEU A 146 -0.85 -27.91 3.80
C LEU A 146 -0.39 -28.59 2.50
N ASP A 147 -1.28 -29.36 1.88
CA ASP A 147 -1.09 -30.08 0.63
C ASP A 147 -1.60 -29.29 -0.57
#